data_AF-R4L9T3-F1
#
_entry.id   AF-R4L9T3-F1
#
_cell.length_a   1.000
_cell.length_b   1.000
_cell.length_c   1.000
_cell.angle_alpha   90.00
_cell.angle_beta   90.00
_cell.angle_gamma   90.00
#
_symmetry.space_group_name_H-M   'P 1'
#
loop_
_entity.id
_entity.type
_entity.pdbx_description
1 polymer ?
#
loop_
_entity_poly.entity_id
_entity_poly.type
_entity_poly.pdbx_seq_one_letter_code
_entity_poly.pdbx_strand_id
1 'polypeptide(L)'
;MSETLFSLTFAVAAPFWAMMIVLPRWAWTRRIVASPWIVLPPVLIYAIVVAGSLGDVLPAVISPTLPGVRELLGTSDGATAGWAHLLAFDLFAGRWAYLDSRERGIPPLVMAPILLLTILLGPLGLLTFLLVRRRWPDPTVGRRDGETDLGRRMGESGMWRRGSETGVGRRQGESGVRRRGGESGVRRRGGEAGLGRRGGEAGEWWSAGGSGVGDA
;
A
#
# COMPACT_ATOMS: atom_id res chain seq x y z
N MET A 1 14.43 22.08 -21.41
CA MET A 1 14.12 21.58 -20.05
C MET A 1 13.01 20.55 -20.08
N SER A 2 11.91 20.81 -20.80
CA SER A 2 10.75 19.92 -20.93
C SER A 2 11.11 18.51 -21.42
N GLU A 3 11.99 18.37 -22.42
CA GLU A 3 12.43 17.07 -22.94
C GLU A 3 13.20 16.22 -21.92
N THR A 4 14.02 16.86 -21.08
CA THR A 4 14.72 16.19 -19.98
C THR A 4 13.72 15.72 -18.91
N LEU A 5 12.76 16.57 -18.54
CA LEU A 5 11.70 16.21 -17.58
C LEU A 5 10.81 15.10 -18.12
N PHE A 6 10.46 15.15 -19.41
CA PHE A 6 9.72 14.12 -20.11
C PHE A 6 10.45 12.78 -20.07
N SER A 7 11.73 12.75 -20.43
CA SER A 7 12.55 11.53 -20.34
C SER A 7 12.66 11.01 -18.89
N LEU A 8 12.73 11.93 -17.93
CA LEU A 8 12.79 11.59 -16.51
C LEU A 8 11.51 10.91 -16.02
N THR A 9 10.32 11.28 -16.53
CA THR A 9 9.07 10.60 -16.16
C THR A 9 9.11 9.10 -16.45
N PHE A 10 9.65 8.70 -17.61
CA PHE A 10 9.84 7.29 -17.97
C PHE A 10 10.91 6.62 -17.12
N ALA A 11 12.07 7.27 -16.98
CA ALA A 11 13.21 6.72 -16.23
C ALA A 11 12.85 6.43 -14.76
N VAL A 12 11.96 7.25 -14.21
CA VAL A 12 11.49 7.13 -12.83
C VAL A 12 10.37 6.10 -12.69
N ALA A 13 9.45 6.00 -13.66
CA ALA A 13 8.35 5.04 -13.61
C ALA A 13 8.83 3.59 -13.90
N ALA A 14 9.73 3.42 -14.87
CA ALA A 14 10.16 2.10 -15.35
C ALA A 14 10.69 1.13 -14.27
N PRO A 15 11.53 1.56 -13.29
CA PRO A 15 12.02 0.68 -12.23
C PRO A 15 10.89 0.08 -11.39
N PHE A 16 9.88 0.89 -11.06
CA PHE A 16 8.75 0.43 -10.26
C PHE A 16 7.92 -0.62 -10.99
N TRP A 17 7.64 -0.40 -12.28
CA TRP A 17 6.96 -1.38 -13.13
C TRP A 17 7.78 -2.65 -13.32
N ALA A 18 9.08 -2.52 -13.60
CA ALA A 18 9.98 -3.66 -13.74
C ALA A 18 10.02 -4.51 -12.47
N MET A 19 10.09 -3.89 -11.29
CA MET A 19 10.02 -4.61 -10.02
C MET A 19 8.69 -5.35 -9.84
N MET A 20 7.55 -4.72 -10.16
CA MET A 20 6.23 -5.34 -10.04
C MET A 20 6.00 -6.50 -11.03
N ILE A 21 6.56 -6.42 -12.23
CA ILE A 21 6.38 -7.42 -13.31
C ILE A 21 7.40 -8.56 -13.17
N VAL A 22 8.69 -8.24 -13.04
CA VAL A 22 9.78 -9.22 -13.09
C VAL A 22 10.04 -9.86 -11.72
N LEU A 23 10.00 -9.08 -10.64
CA LEU A 23 10.25 -9.56 -9.27
C LEU A 23 9.04 -9.36 -8.33
N PRO A 24 7.85 -9.89 -8.66
CA PRO A 24 6.61 -9.63 -7.93
C PRO A 24 6.59 -10.20 -6.52
N ARG A 25 7.44 -11.20 -6.21
CA ARG A 25 7.45 -11.88 -4.89
C ARG A 25 8.61 -11.43 -4.00
N TRP A 26 9.51 -10.58 -4.50
CA TRP A 26 10.69 -10.15 -3.75
C TRP A 26 10.29 -9.31 -2.54
N ALA A 27 10.98 -9.50 -1.41
CA ALA A 27 10.65 -8.82 -0.16
C ALA A 27 10.80 -7.29 -0.27
N TRP A 28 11.82 -6.83 -1.00
CA TRP A 28 12.04 -5.41 -1.27
C TRP A 28 10.95 -4.82 -2.16
N THR A 29 10.57 -5.49 -3.25
CA THR A 29 9.44 -5.07 -4.10
C THR A 29 8.18 -4.87 -3.27
N ARG A 30 7.80 -5.85 -2.45
CA ARG A 30 6.62 -5.75 -1.59
C ARG A 30 6.72 -4.59 -0.61
N ARG A 31 7.89 -4.38 0.01
CA ARG A 31 8.11 -3.30 0.97
C ARG A 31 8.03 -1.91 0.33
N ILE A 32 8.62 -1.74 -0.85
CA ILE A 32 8.60 -0.48 -1.60
C ILE A 32 7.18 -0.18 -2.11
N VAL A 33 6.53 -1.16 -2.75
CA VAL A 33 5.21 -0.99 -3.37
C VAL A 33 4.09 -0.88 -2.32
N ALA A 34 4.27 -1.46 -1.12
CA ALA A 34 3.36 -1.24 0.01
C ALA A 34 3.32 0.25 0.42
N SER A 35 4.40 1.00 0.24
CA SER A 35 4.42 2.43 0.51
C SER A 35 3.56 3.21 -0.50
N PRO A 36 2.69 4.13 -0.06
CA PRO A 36 1.95 5.02 -0.98
C PRO A 36 2.87 6.02 -1.69
N TRP A 37 4.08 6.25 -1.16
CA TRP A 37 5.06 7.20 -1.67
C TRP A 37 5.71 6.81 -3.00
N ILE A 38 5.42 5.62 -3.54
CA ILE A 38 5.90 5.18 -4.85
C ILE A 38 5.45 6.10 -6.00
N VAL A 39 4.34 6.82 -5.82
CA VAL A 39 3.77 7.76 -6.80
C VAL A 39 4.39 9.16 -6.69
N LEU A 40 5.15 9.43 -5.62
CA LEU A 40 5.74 10.74 -5.35
C LEU A 40 6.65 11.23 -6.48
N PRO A 41 7.54 10.39 -7.06
CA PRO A 41 8.46 10.87 -8.08
C PRO A 41 7.76 11.43 -9.35
N PRO A 42 6.81 10.75 -10.02
CA PRO A 42 6.11 11.34 -11.16
C PRO A 42 5.20 12.52 -10.76
N VAL A 43 4.64 12.51 -9.54
CA VAL A 43 3.85 13.64 -9.02
C VAL A 43 4.71 14.88 -8.82
N LEU A 44 5.96 14.73 -8.36
CA LEU A 44 6.87 15.86 -8.18
C LEU A 44 7.26 16.47 -9.53
N ILE A 45 7.51 15.64 -10.55
CA ILE A 45 7.77 16.12 -11.91
C ILE A 45 6.56 16.89 -12.44
N TYR A 46 5.36 16.31 -12.30
CA TYR A 46 4.11 16.98 -12.66
C TYR A 46 3.95 18.34 -11.95
N ALA A 47 4.17 18.37 -10.63
CA ALA A 47 4.04 19.58 -9.83
C ALA A 47 5.03 20.68 -10.26
N ILE A 48 6.28 20.32 -10.57
CA ILE A 48 7.30 21.28 -11.04
C ILE A 48 6.89 21.89 -12.38
N VAL A 49 6.46 21.06 -13.33
CA VAL A 49 6.03 21.53 -14.67
C VAL A 49 4.81 22.44 -14.55
N VAL A 50 3.78 21.99 -13.82
CA VAL A 50 2.54 22.75 -13.64
C VAL A 50 2.76 24.05 -12.86
N ALA A 51 3.64 24.06 -11.86
CA ALA A 51 3.98 25.28 -11.14
C ALA A 51 4.63 26.33 -12.06
N GLY A 52 5.43 25.91 -13.04
CA GLY A 52 6.03 26.78 -14.05
C GLY A 52 5.01 27.35 -15.06
N SER A 53 3.95 26.61 -15.35
CA SER A 53 2.92 26.96 -16.34
C SER A 53 1.54 27.21 -15.73
N LEU A 54 1.49 27.63 -14.46
CA LEU A 54 0.24 27.70 -13.69
C LEU A 54 -0.77 28.67 -14.30
N GLY A 55 -0.29 29.77 -14.90
CA GLY A 55 -1.11 30.79 -15.57
C GLY A 55 -1.89 30.26 -16.77
N ASP A 56 -1.35 29.28 -17.49
CA ASP A 56 -1.97 28.68 -18.67
C ASP A 56 -2.81 27.43 -18.29
N VAL A 57 -2.34 26.67 -17.30
CA VAL A 57 -3.02 25.44 -16.84
C VAL A 57 -4.29 25.73 -16.05
N LEU A 58 -4.27 26.73 -15.16
CA LEU A 58 -5.37 26.98 -14.23
C LEU A 58 -6.69 27.37 -14.94
N PRO A 59 -6.70 28.28 -15.94
CA PRO A 59 -7.91 28.58 -16.71
C PRO A 59 -8.43 27.37 -17.50
N ALA A 60 -7.52 26.59 -18.09
CA ALA A 60 -7.86 25.40 -18.87
C ALA A 60 -8.48 24.28 -18.01
N VAL A 61 -8.11 24.19 -16.73
CA VAL A 61 -8.68 23.21 -15.77
C VAL A 61 -10.01 23.68 -15.18
N ILE A 62 -10.14 24.97 -14.87
CA ILE A 62 -11.36 25.52 -14.25
C ILE A 62 -12.50 25.68 -15.28
N SER A 63 -12.17 26.00 -16.53
CA SER A 63 -13.12 26.17 -17.63
C SER A 63 -12.66 25.38 -18.87
N PRO A 64 -12.75 24.04 -18.83
CA PRO A 64 -12.24 23.20 -19.89
C PRO A 64 -13.04 23.41 -21.18
N THR A 65 -12.37 23.95 -22.19
CA THR A 65 -12.88 24.00 -23.56
C THR A 65 -12.01 23.12 -24.45
N LEU A 66 -12.61 22.46 -25.44
CA LEU A 66 -11.85 21.58 -26.35
C LEU A 66 -10.69 22.32 -27.06
N PRO A 67 -10.86 23.58 -27.52
CA PRO A 67 -9.75 24.35 -28.09
C PRO A 67 -8.65 24.64 -27.07
N GLY A 68 -9.00 25.09 -25.85
CA GLY A 68 -8.02 25.42 -24.83
C GLY A 68 -7.21 24.22 -24.33
N VAL A 69 -7.86 23.06 -24.19
CA VAL A 69 -7.16 21.80 -23.84
C VAL A 69 -6.21 21.37 -24.96
N ARG A 70 -6.63 21.49 -26.24
CA ARG A 70 -5.79 21.16 -27.40
C ARG A 70 -4.57 22.07 -27.47
N GLU A 71 -4.74 23.36 -27.24
CA GLU A 71 -3.66 24.34 -27.24
C GLU A 71 -2.65 24.03 -26.13
N LEU A 72 -3.14 23.83 -24.91
CA LEU A 72 -2.29 23.48 -23.77
C LEU A 72 -1.50 22.19 -24.01
N LEU A 73 -2.16 21.12 -24.44
CA LEU A 73 -1.51 19.83 -24.75
C LEU A 73 -0.61 19.89 -25.98
N GLY A 74 -0.79 20.90 -26.85
CA GLY A 74 0.08 21.14 -28.01
C GLY A 74 1.42 21.76 -27.63
N THR A 75 1.54 22.35 -26.44
CA THR A 75 2.80 22.88 -25.91
C THR A 75 3.68 21.77 -25.35
N SER A 76 5.01 21.94 -25.40
CA SER A 76 5.95 20.95 -24.84
C SER A 76 5.75 20.75 -23.32
N ASP A 77 5.44 21.82 -22.59
CA ASP A 77 5.22 21.77 -21.14
C ASP A 77 3.87 21.14 -20.79
N GLY A 78 2.80 21.50 -21.50
CA GLY A 78 1.49 20.88 -21.31
C GLY A 78 1.47 19.40 -21.69
N ALA A 79 2.15 19.00 -22.78
CA ALA A 79 2.34 17.60 -23.14
C ALA A 79 3.12 16.83 -22.05
N THR A 80 4.20 17.41 -21.53
CA THR A 80 5.00 16.81 -20.45
C THR A 80 4.19 16.67 -19.16
N ALA A 81 3.43 17.70 -18.78
CA ALA A 81 2.54 17.66 -17.62
C ALA A 81 1.44 16.62 -17.78
N GLY A 82 0.77 16.58 -18.94
CA GLY A 82 -0.25 15.57 -19.23
C GLY A 82 0.31 14.16 -19.16
N TRP A 83 1.50 13.94 -19.71
CA TRP A 83 2.17 12.64 -19.68
C TRP A 83 2.59 12.22 -18.27
N ALA A 84 3.18 13.13 -17.49
CA ALA A 84 3.54 12.90 -16.09
C ALA A 84 2.30 12.57 -15.24
N HIS A 85 1.18 13.26 -15.50
CA HIS A 85 -0.10 13.02 -14.84
C HIS A 85 -0.64 11.61 -15.12
N LEU A 86 -0.62 11.19 -16.40
CA LEU A 86 -1.02 9.84 -16.81
C LEU A 86 -0.15 8.77 -16.13
N LEU A 87 1.17 8.90 -16.19
CA LEU A 87 2.09 7.96 -15.56
C LEU A 87 1.91 7.88 -14.04
N ALA A 88 1.65 9.02 -13.37
CA ALA A 88 1.37 9.04 -11.93
C ALA A 88 0.09 8.27 -11.60
N PHE A 89 -0.98 8.49 -12.37
CA PHE A 89 -2.25 7.80 -12.18
C PHE A 89 -2.15 6.30 -12.49
N ASP A 90 -1.48 5.93 -13.58
CA ASP A 90 -1.27 4.53 -13.96
C ASP A 90 -0.41 3.78 -12.95
N LEU A 91 0.63 4.42 -12.40
CA LEU A 91 1.45 3.82 -11.34
C LEU A 91 0.65 3.64 -10.06
N PHE A 92 -0.23 4.60 -9.71
CA PHE A 92 -1.14 4.46 -8.58
C PHE A 92 -2.10 3.28 -8.77
N ALA A 93 -2.75 3.19 -9.95
CA ALA A 93 -3.67 2.12 -10.30
C ALA A 93 -2.96 0.75 -10.36
N GLY A 94 -1.77 0.69 -10.97
CA GLY A 94 -0.93 -0.49 -11.07
C GLY A 94 -0.46 -0.99 -9.70
N ARG A 95 -0.01 -0.08 -8.82
CA ARG A 95 0.32 -0.38 -7.43
C ARG A 95 -0.87 -0.97 -6.68
N TRP A 96 -2.04 -0.33 -6.78
CA TRP A 96 -3.25 -0.82 -6.13
C TRP A 96 -3.61 -2.23 -6.63
N ALA A 97 -3.64 -2.42 -7.95
CA ALA A 97 -3.94 -3.71 -8.56
C ALA A 97 -2.91 -4.78 -8.15
N TYR A 98 -1.62 -4.44 -8.09
CA TYR A 98 -0.57 -5.33 -7.61
C TYR A 98 -0.83 -5.77 -6.17
N LEU A 99 -1.08 -4.85 -5.23
CA LEU A 99 -1.32 -5.21 -3.82
C LEU A 99 -2.58 -6.06 -3.66
N ASP A 100 -3.69 -5.67 -4.30
CA ASP A 100 -4.95 -6.43 -4.25
C ASP A 100 -4.80 -7.83 -4.87
N SER A 101 -4.05 -7.95 -5.98
CA SER A 101 -3.73 -9.26 -6.58
C SER A 101 -2.96 -10.16 -5.62
N ARG A 102 -2.17 -9.56 -4.71
CA ARG A 102 -1.33 -10.30 -3.78
C ARG A 102 -2.11 -10.79 -2.58
N GLU A 103 -3.04 -10.01 -2.07
CA GLU A 103 -4.00 -10.42 -1.03
C GLU A 103 -4.92 -11.53 -1.53
N ARG A 104 -5.36 -11.46 -2.80
CA ARG A 104 -6.23 -12.47 -3.44
C ARG A 104 -5.50 -13.73 -3.91
N GLY A 105 -4.17 -13.76 -3.84
CA GLY A 105 -3.39 -14.91 -4.32
C GLY A 105 -3.36 -15.08 -5.83
N ILE A 106 -3.66 -14.04 -6.63
CA ILE A 106 -3.63 -14.11 -8.10
C ILE A 106 -2.20 -14.41 -8.58
N PRO A 107 -1.97 -15.38 -9.48
CA PRO A 107 -0.63 -15.75 -9.92
C PRO A 107 0.04 -14.60 -10.68
N PRO A 108 1.35 -14.34 -10.46
CA PRO A 108 2.04 -13.22 -11.12
C PRO A 108 2.07 -13.30 -12.65
N LEU A 109 2.01 -14.51 -13.22
CA LEU A 109 1.97 -14.71 -14.67
C LEU A 109 0.71 -14.12 -15.31
N VAL A 110 -0.43 -14.14 -14.61
CA VAL A 110 -1.67 -13.47 -15.05
C VAL A 110 -1.56 -11.97 -14.82
N MET A 111 -0.90 -11.56 -13.73
CA MET A 111 -0.76 -10.16 -13.37
C MET A 111 0.18 -9.39 -14.30
N ALA A 112 1.25 -10.02 -14.81
CA ALA A 112 2.22 -9.40 -15.71
C ALA A 112 1.60 -8.75 -16.96
N PRO A 113 0.79 -9.44 -17.79
CA PRO A 113 0.14 -8.83 -18.95
C PRO A 113 -0.89 -7.77 -18.55
N ILE A 114 -1.55 -7.91 -17.39
CA ILE A 114 -2.50 -6.92 -16.88
C ILE A 114 -1.76 -5.62 -16.51
N LEU A 115 -0.64 -5.72 -15.79
CA LEU A 115 0.20 -4.57 -15.44
C LEU A 115 0.79 -3.89 -16.69
N LEU A 116 1.16 -4.68 -17.70
CA LEU A 116 1.61 -4.14 -18.98
C LEU A 116 0.47 -3.39 -19.71
N LEU A 117 -0.74 -3.93 -19.70
CA LEU A 117 -1.93 -3.23 -20.20
C LEU A 117 -2.23 -1.95 -19.40
N THR A 118 -1.97 -1.94 -18.08
CA THR A 118 -2.18 -0.76 -17.24
C THR A 118 -1.18 0.34 -17.54
N ILE A 119 0.10 0.05 -17.76
CA ILE A 119 1.07 1.11 -18.12
C ILE A 119 0.87 1.65 -19.54
N LEU A 120 0.39 0.81 -20.47
CA LEU A 120 0.22 1.22 -21.87
C LEU A 120 -1.16 1.85 -22.16
N LEU A 121 -2.22 1.30 -21.57
CA LEU A 121 -3.61 1.66 -21.85
C LEU A 121 -4.39 2.05 -20.59
N GLY A 122 -3.72 2.32 -19.46
CA GLY A 122 -4.27 2.85 -18.21
C GLY A 122 -5.61 2.23 -17.77
N PRO A 123 -6.74 2.88 -18.08
CA PRO A 123 -8.08 2.39 -17.74
C PRO A 123 -8.41 1.00 -18.27
N LEU A 124 -7.89 0.58 -19.42
CA LEU A 124 -8.18 -0.75 -19.98
C LEU A 124 -7.47 -1.87 -19.22
N GLY A 125 -6.25 -1.63 -18.75
CA GLY A 125 -5.55 -2.56 -17.85
C GLY A 125 -6.28 -2.69 -16.51
N LEU A 126 -6.72 -1.55 -15.94
CA LEU A 126 -7.53 -1.53 -14.72
C LEU A 126 -8.85 -2.28 -14.88
N LEU A 127 -9.58 -2.05 -15.98
CA LEU A 127 -10.82 -2.77 -16.28
C LEU A 127 -10.57 -4.28 -16.39
N THR A 128 -9.51 -4.68 -17.09
CA THR A 128 -9.11 -6.08 -17.21
C THR A 128 -8.83 -6.69 -15.85
N PHE A 129 -8.11 -5.99 -14.97
CA PHE A 129 -7.88 -6.42 -13.59
C PHE A 129 -9.18 -6.60 -12.81
N LEU A 130 -10.11 -5.65 -12.91
CA LEU A 130 -11.41 -5.71 -12.24
C LEU A 130 -12.26 -6.90 -12.69
N LEU A 131 -12.15 -7.30 -13.96
CA LEU A 131 -12.82 -8.51 -14.48
C LEU A 131 -12.14 -9.78 -13.97
N VAL A 132 -10.80 -9.83 -14.02
CA VAL A 132 -10.01 -10.99 -13.59
C VAL A 132 -10.19 -11.26 -12.11
N ARG A 133 -10.14 -10.23 -11.24
CA ARG A 133 -10.25 -10.39 -9.78
C ARG A 133 -11.59 -10.96 -9.33
N ARG A 134 -12.65 -10.92 -10.16
CA ARG A 134 -13.94 -11.60 -9.84
C ARG A 134 -13.80 -13.12 -9.74
N ARG A 135 -12.80 -13.70 -10.42
CA ARG A 135 -12.49 -15.13 -10.35
C ARG A 135 -11.65 -15.50 -9.11
N TRP A 136 -11.10 -14.51 -8.41
CA TRP A 136 -10.35 -14.67 -7.15
C TRP A 136 -11.01 -13.82 -6.05
N PRO A 137 -12.09 -14.33 -5.41
CA PRO A 137 -12.81 -13.62 -4.38
C PRO A 137 -11.90 -13.24 -3.21
N ASP A 138 -12.28 -12.17 -2.52
CA ASP A 138 -11.53 -11.68 -1.38
C ASP A 138 -11.69 -12.65 -0.20
N PRO A 139 -10.59 -13.20 0.36
CA PRO A 139 -10.65 -14.11 1.50
C PRO A 139 -11.30 -13.47 2.74
N THR A 140 -11.32 -12.12 2.83
CA THR A 140 -11.82 -11.40 4.00
C THR A 140 -13.34 -11.18 3.98
N VAL A 141 -13.97 -11.17 2.80
CA VAL A 141 -15.40 -10.85 2.66
C VAL A 141 -16.28 -11.95 3.28
N GLY A 142 -15.95 -13.22 3.06
CA GLY A 142 -16.71 -14.34 3.64
C GLY A 142 -16.66 -14.43 5.18
N ARG A 143 -15.68 -13.79 5.81
CA ARG A 143 -15.53 -13.79 7.28
C ARG A 143 -16.45 -12.79 7.96
N ARG A 144 -16.78 -11.69 7.27
CA ARG A 144 -17.59 -10.59 7.83
C ARG A 144 -19.07 -10.94 7.89
N ASP A 145 -19.56 -11.66 6.88
CA ASP A 145 -20.95 -12.12 6.82
C ASP A 145 -21.26 -13.16 7.92
N GLY A 146 -20.28 -14.01 8.25
CA GLY A 146 -20.38 -14.97 9.35
C GLY A 146 -20.43 -14.33 10.74
N GLU A 147 -19.66 -13.27 10.99
CA GLU A 147 -19.70 -12.53 12.28
C GLU A 147 -21.08 -11.89 12.51
N THR A 148 -21.68 -11.32 11.46
CA THR A 148 -23.04 -10.77 11.52
C THR A 148 -24.12 -11.82 11.70
N ASP A 149 -23.96 -13.01 11.12
CA ASP A 149 -24.90 -14.13 11.34
C ASP A 149 -24.79 -14.69 12.76
N LEU A 150 -23.57 -14.76 13.32
CA LEU A 150 -23.34 -15.17 14.71
C LEU A 150 -23.91 -14.16 15.71
N GLY A 151 -23.73 -12.86 15.47
CA GLY A 151 -24.32 -11.80 16.29
C GLY A 151 -25.86 -11.81 16.25
N ARG A 152 -26.44 -12.08 15.08
CA ARG A 152 -27.89 -12.23 14.90
C ARG A 152 -28.43 -13.48 15.60
N ARG A 153 -27.78 -14.63 15.45
CA ARG A 153 -28.14 -15.88 16.12
C ARG A 153 -28.03 -15.77 17.65
N MET A 154 -27.00 -15.10 18.18
CA MET A 154 -26.90 -14.86 19.62
C MET A 154 -28.00 -13.94 20.14
N GLY A 155 -28.36 -12.88 19.42
CA GLY A 155 -29.45 -11.98 19.77
C GLY A 155 -30.82 -12.68 19.82
N GLU A 156 -31.05 -13.66 18.95
CA GLU A 156 -32.29 -14.46 18.91
C GLU A 156 -32.34 -15.52 20.03
N SER A 157 -31.20 -16.10 20.40
CA SER A 157 -31.12 -17.10 21.48
C SER A 157 -31.26 -16.55 22.91
N GLY A 158 -31.07 -15.24 23.10
CA GLY A 158 -31.24 -14.55 24.39
C GLY A 158 -32.68 -14.10 24.71
N MET A 159 -33.61 -14.19 23.75
CA MET A 159 -34.94 -13.58 23.85
C MET A 159 -36.07 -14.55 24.23
N TRP A 160 -35.76 -15.78 24.66
CA TRP A 160 -36.78 -16.75 25.08
C TRP A 160 -36.45 -17.44 26.41
N ARG A 161 -36.32 -16.66 27.48
CA ARG A 161 -36.47 -17.19 28.86
C ARG A 161 -36.84 -16.11 29.88
N ARG A 162 -37.95 -15.40 29.65
CA ARG A 162 -38.69 -14.75 30.74
C ARG A 162 -40.12 -15.26 30.75
N GLY A 163 -40.22 -16.57 31.01
CA GLY A 163 -41.46 -17.20 31.42
C GLY A 163 -41.77 -16.80 32.85
N SER A 164 -42.94 -16.19 33.00
CA SER A 164 -43.66 -15.94 34.23
C SER A 164 -43.94 -17.23 34.99
N GLU A 165 -43.46 -17.36 36.22
CA GLU A 165 -44.08 -18.22 37.22
C GLU A 165 -44.14 -17.53 38.58
N THR A 166 -45.33 -17.64 39.12
CA THR A 166 -45.90 -17.04 40.32
C THR A 166 -45.51 -17.79 41.59
N GLY A 167 -45.34 -17.05 42.69
CA GLY A 167 -45.98 -17.38 43.97
C GLY A 167 -45.35 -18.44 44.89
N VAL A 168 -45.05 -17.96 46.11
CA VAL A 168 -45.24 -18.63 47.41
C VAL A 168 -44.24 -19.73 47.83
N GLY A 169 -43.58 -19.51 48.97
CA GLY A 169 -42.93 -20.59 49.72
C GLY A 169 -41.95 -20.13 50.78
N ARG A 170 -42.40 -20.10 52.04
CA ARG A 170 -41.61 -19.83 53.26
C ARG A 170 -40.41 -20.79 53.44
N ARG A 171 -39.40 -20.29 54.16
CA ARG A 171 -38.90 -20.77 55.49
C ARG A 171 -37.38 -21.01 55.55
N GLN A 172 -36.78 -20.34 56.53
CA GLN A 172 -35.69 -20.75 57.45
C GLN A 172 -34.44 -21.46 56.92
N GLY A 173 -33.30 -20.93 57.39
CA GLY A 173 -32.45 -21.73 58.29
C GLY A 173 -31.01 -21.91 57.84
N GLU A 174 -30.12 -21.28 58.62
CA GLU A 174 -28.82 -21.84 59.05
C GLU A 174 -27.71 -22.00 57.99
N SER A 175 -26.69 -21.15 58.05
CA SER A 175 -25.47 -21.28 58.86
C SER A 175 -24.44 -22.23 58.24
N GLY A 176 -23.24 -21.69 57.96
CA GLY A 176 -22.22 -22.42 57.21
C GLY A 176 -20.92 -21.64 57.01
N VAL A 177 -20.37 -21.14 58.11
CA VAL A 177 -18.99 -20.62 58.20
C VAL A 177 -17.98 -21.71 57.80
N ARG A 178 -17.09 -21.42 56.84
CA ARG A 178 -15.69 -21.92 56.78
C ARG A 178 -14.83 -20.85 56.10
N ARG A 179 -14.05 -20.05 56.83
CA ARG A 179 -12.61 -20.24 57.17
C ARG A 179 -11.77 -20.61 55.92
N ARG A 180 -10.99 -19.69 55.37
CA ARG A 180 -9.65 -19.19 55.80
C ARG A 180 -8.54 -20.24 55.62
N GLY A 181 -7.62 -19.91 54.72
CA GLY A 181 -6.25 -20.42 54.56
C GLY A 181 -5.75 -19.83 53.23
N GLY A 182 -4.83 -18.88 53.19
CA GLY A 182 -3.41 -19.07 53.57
C GLY A 182 -2.77 -19.92 52.46
N GLU A 183 -1.77 -19.52 51.70
CA GLU A 183 -0.54 -18.77 51.97
C GLU A 183 0.10 -18.50 50.59
N SER A 184 0.61 -17.30 50.33
CA SER A 184 2.04 -16.93 50.35
C SER A 184 2.83 -17.38 49.11
N GLY A 185 3.56 -16.42 48.52
CA GLY A 185 4.41 -16.66 47.36
C GLY A 185 5.03 -15.40 46.76
N VAL A 186 5.44 -14.45 47.61
CA VAL A 186 6.34 -13.35 47.22
C VAL A 186 7.75 -13.92 47.16
N ARG A 187 8.42 -13.85 46.00
CA ARG A 187 9.86 -13.53 45.95
C ARG A 187 10.21 -12.72 44.70
N ARG A 188 10.77 -11.54 44.99
CA ARG A 188 11.49 -10.62 44.11
C ARG A 188 12.88 -11.16 43.76
N ARG A 189 13.48 -10.48 42.76
CA ARG A 189 14.91 -10.15 42.60
C ARG A 189 15.73 -11.26 41.92
N GLY A 190 16.55 -10.99 40.91
CA GLY A 190 17.02 -9.76 40.27
C GLY A 190 18.34 -10.06 39.54
N GLY A 191 18.87 -9.06 38.81
CA GLY A 191 20.23 -9.07 38.23
C GLY A 191 20.36 -9.93 36.96
N GLU A 192 21.20 -9.65 35.95
CA GLU A 192 22.34 -8.74 35.73
C GLU A 192 22.40 -8.52 34.20
N ALA A 193 22.57 -7.30 33.70
CA ALA A 193 23.86 -6.71 33.32
C ALA A 193 24.77 -7.64 32.49
N GLY A 194 24.92 -7.31 31.21
CA GLY A 194 25.89 -7.88 30.29
C GLY A 194 26.37 -6.82 29.29
N LEU A 195 27.33 -6.01 29.73
CA LEU A 195 28.16 -5.13 28.91
C LEU A 195 29.31 -5.94 28.28
N GLY A 196 29.72 -5.57 27.07
CA GLY A 196 30.94 -6.04 26.40
C GLY A 196 30.85 -5.73 24.90
N ARG A 197 31.23 -4.56 24.37
CA ARG A 197 32.53 -3.84 24.33
C ARG A 197 33.54 -4.47 23.34
N ARG A 198 34.10 -3.58 22.50
CA ARG A 198 35.23 -3.69 21.54
C ARG A 198 34.86 -4.15 20.13
N GLY A 199 35.40 -3.56 19.05
CA GLY A 199 36.43 -2.53 18.89
C GLY A 199 37.19 -2.71 17.57
N GLY A 200 37.81 -1.64 17.05
CA GLY A 200 38.79 -1.62 15.93
C GLY A 200 38.14 -1.28 14.59
N GLU A 201 38.27 -0.08 14.01
CA GLU A 201 39.47 0.63 13.51
C GLU A 201 40.25 -0.10 12.40
N ALA A 202 40.46 0.66 11.30
CA ALA A 202 41.68 0.74 10.47
C ALA A 202 41.61 0.30 8.98
N GLY A 203 42.02 1.25 8.12
CA GLY A 203 42.64 1.08 6.79
C GLY A 203 41.66 1.20 5.62
N GLU A 204 41.59 2.23 4.78
CA GLU A 204 42.61 3.18 4.28
C GLU A 204 43.88 2.54 3.72
N TRP A 205 43.76 1.79 2.62
CA TRP A 205 44.78 1.54 1.57
C TRP A 205 43.94 1.12 0.33
N TRP A 206 44.11 1.58 -0.92
CA TRP A 206 45.28 2.06 -1.63
C TRP A 206 44.85 2.90 -2.85
N SER A 207 45.63 3.94 -3.11
CA SER A 207 45.72 4.71 -4.34
C SER A 207 46.64 3.97 -5.34
N ALA A 208 46.38 4.06 -6.65
CA ALA A 208 47.37 4.31 -7.72
C ALA A 208 47.03 3.67 -9.07
N GLY A 209 47.27 4.45 -10.14
CA GLY A 209 47.38 4.05 -11.54
C GLY A 209 46.35 4.78 -12.42
N GLY A 210 46.63 5.88 -13.13
CA GLY A 210 47.91 6.39 -13.64
C GLY A 210 47.89 6.40 -15.17
N SER A 211 47.66 7.59 -15.74
CA SER A 211 48.25 8.18 -16.97
C SER A 211 48.16 7.50 -18.35
N GLY A 212 47.82 8.34 -19.34
CA GLY A 212 48.12 8.25 -20.79
C GLY A 212 46.98 8.88 -21.61
N VAL A 213 46.97 10.16 -22.01
CA VAL A 213 47.85 10.91 -22.95
C VAL A 213 47.97 10.24 -24.33
N GLY A 214 47.56 10.97 -25.39
CA GLY A 214 48.21 10.93 -26.70
C GLY A 214 47.36 10.49 -27.90
N ASP A 215 46.88 11.49 -28.64
CA ASP A 215 46.89 11.63 -30.11
C ASP A 215 46.31 10.55 -31.04
N ALA A 216 45.22 10.91 -31.72
CA ALA A 216 45.08 10.93 -33.20
C ALA A 216 43.81 11.69 -33.62
#